data_AF-A0A379U1B3-F1
#
_entry.id   AF-A0A379U1B3-F1
#
_cell.length_a   1.000
_cell.length_b   1.000
_cell.length_c   1.000
_cell.angle_alpha   90.00
_cell.angle_beta   90.00
_cell.angle_gamma   90.00
#
_symmetry.space_group_name_H-M   'P 1'
#
loop_
_entity.id
_entity.type
_entity.pdbx_description
1 polymer ?
#
loop_
_entity_poly.entity_id
_entity_poly.type
_entity_poly.pdbx_seq_one_letter_code
_entity_poly.pdbx_strand_id
1 'polypeptide(L)' 'MAWTDGKNLRELGIYRQTGCYIERIRRNGILANPDGDAVLQMGDEIALVGYPDAHARLDPSFRNGKGSV' A
#
# COMPACT_ATOMS: atom_id res chain seq x y z
N MET A 1 4.64 6.40 -11.38
CA MET A 1 4.68 4.95 -11.63
C MET A 1 3.36 4.36 -11.18
N ALA A 2 2.79 3.42 -11.93
CA ALA A 2 1.55 2.76 -11.51
C ALA A 2 1.91 1.56 -10.62
N TRP A 3 1.54 1.63 -9.34
CA TRP A 3 1.80 0.56 -8.36
C TRP A 3 1.01 -0.72 -8.65
N THR A 4 0.08 -0.65 -9.60
CA THR A 4 -0.79 -1.73 -10.07
C THR A 4 -0.23 -2.47 -11.30
N ASP A 5 1.08 -2.37 -11.56
CA ASP A 5 1.77 -3.02 -12.68
C ASP A 5 1.91 -4.56 -12.51
N GLY A 6 1.07 -5.18 -11.68
CA GLY A 6 1.08 -6.62 -11.44
C GLY A 6 2.15 -7.10 -10.45
N LYS A 7 2.92 -6.19 -9.84
CA LYS A 7 3.90 -6.51 -8.80
C LYS A 7 3.20 -6.81 -7.46
N ASN A 8 3.73 -7.78 -6.72
CA ASN A 8 3.27 -8.05 -5.37
C ASN A 8 3.86 -7.07 -4.34
N LEU A 9 3.31 -7.06 -3.12
CA LEU A 9 3.73 -6.12 -2.08
C LEU A 9 5.23 -6.23 -1.74
N ARG A 10 5.80 -7.43 -1.82
CA ARG A 10 7.23 -7.69 -1.59
C ARG A 10 8.08 -7.05 -2.68
N GLU A 11 7.68 -7.19 -3.94
CA GLU A 11 8.34 -6.61 -5.11
C GLU A 11 8.22 -5.09 -5.17
N LEU A 12 7.07 -4.54 -4.73
CA LEU A 12 6.90 -3.09 -4.57
C LEU A 12 7.85 -2.53 -3.51
N GLY A 13 8.22 -3.34 -2.51
CA GLY A 13 9.26 -3.00 -1.55
C GLY A 13 8.94 -1.79 -0.66
N ILE A 14 7.66 -1.48 -0.44
CA ILE A 14 7.19 -0.30 0.31
C ILE A 14 7.83 -0.25 1.70
N TYR A 15 7.82 -1.38 2.42
CA TYR A 15 8.44 -1.49 3.73
C TYR A 15 9.95 -1.21 3.70
N ARG A 16 10.67 -1.76 2.71
CA ARG A 16 12.11 -1.57 2.59
C ARG A 16 12.49 -0.13 2.23
N GLN A 17 11.68 0.53 1.41
CA GLN A 17 11.95 1.88 0.91
C GLN A 17 11.52 2.97 1.91
N THR A 18 10.42 2.75 2.61
CA THR A 18 9.77 3.79 3.42
C THR A 18 9.73 3.45 4.91
N GLY A 19 9.64 2.17 5.26
CA GLY A 19 9.32 1.70 6.61
C GLY A 19 7.82 1.55 6.89
N CYS A 20 6.96 1.87 5.92
CA CYS A 20 5.52 1.61 6.01
C CYS A 20 5.18 0.20 5.53
N TYR A 21 4.20 -0.44 6.16
CA TYR A 21 3.62 -1.70 5.66
C TYR A 21 2.12 -1.53 5.41
N ILE A 22 1.60 -2.30 4.45
CA ILE A 22 0.16 -2.36 4.18
C ILE A 22 -0.45 -3.36 5.15
N GLU A 23 -1.31 -2.88 6.04
CA GLU A 23 -1.98 -3.70 7.04
C GLU A 23 -3.27 -4.33 6.47
N ARG A 24 -3.96 -3.57 5.61
CA ARG A 24 -5.28 -3.95 5.09
C ARG A 24 -5.44 -3.46 3.66
N ILE A 25 -6.14 -4.24 2.85
CA ILE A 25 -6.63 -3.84 1.54
C ILE A 25 -8.15 -3.97 1.56
N ARG A 26 -8.86 -2.92 1.13
CA ARG A 26 -10.29 -2.96 0.86
C ARG A 26 -10.50 -2.92 -0.65
N ARG A 27 -11.07 -3.99 -1.18
CA ARG A 27 -11.38 -4.17 -2.61
C ARG A 27 -12.88 -4.34 -2.78
N ASN A 28 -13.53 -3.42 -3.49
CA ASN A 28 -14.98 -3.45 -3.71
C ASN A 28 -15.78 -3.61 -2.40
N GLY A 29 -15.34 -2.94 -1.33
CA GLY A 29 -15.97 -3.02 0.00
C GLY A 29 -15.56 -4.23 0.86
N ILE A 30 -14.84 -5.21 0.31
CA ILE A 30 -14.34 -6.38 1.04
C ILE A 30 -12.99 -6.05 1.65
N LEU A 31 -12.86 -6.20 2.97
CA LEU A 31 -11.59 -6.06 3.68
C LEU A 31 -10.81 -7.38 3.67
N ALA A 32 -9.56 -7.32 3.26
CA ALA A 32 -8.62 -8.42 3.28
C ALA A 32 -7.34 -8.02 4.02
N ASN A 33 -6.73 -9.00 4.67
CA ASN A 33 -5.38 -8.89 5.22
C ASN A 33 -4.40 -9.48 4.20
N PRO A 34 -3.66 -8.64 3.45
CA PRO A 34 -2.71 -9.15 2.47
C PRO A 34 -1.49 -9.77 3.14
N ASP A 35 -0.86 -10.71 2.46
CA ASP A 35 0.51 -11.11 2.70
C ASP A 35 1.45 -10.44 1.68
N GLY A 36 2.74 -10.81 1.71
CA GLY A 36 3.74 -10.26 0.81
C GLY A 36 3.52 -10.58 -0.68
N ASP A 37 2.70 -11.58 -1.00
CA ASP A 37 2.47 -12.07 -2.35
C ASP A 37 1.18 -11.46 -2.96
N ALA A 38 0.42 -10.70 -2.15
CA ALA A 38 -0.73 -9.94 -2.62
C ALA A 38 -0.34 -8.89 -3.67
N VAL A 39 -1.17 -8.77 -4.71
CA VAL A 39 -1.00 -7.79 -5.81
C VAL A 39 -2.07 -6.71 -5.69
N LEU A 40 -1.64 -5.45 -5.73
CA LEU A 40 -2.53 -4.29 -5.74
C LEU A 40 -3.25 -4.16 -7.08
N GLN A 41 -4.54 -3.89 -7.01
CA GLN A 41 -5.40 -3.65 -8.16
C GLN A 41 -5.88 -2.20 -8.16
N MET A 42 -6.23 -1.72 -9.35
CA MET A 42 -6.80 -0.39 -9.49
C MET A 42 -8.14 -0.33 -8.73
N GLY A 43 -8.30 0.70 -7.90
CA GLY A 43 -9.49 0.87 -7.04
C GLY A 43 -9.35 0.24 -5.66
N ASP A 44 -8.25 -0.43 -5.34
CA ASP A 44 -7.96 -0.84 -3.97
C ASP A 44 -7.77 0.38 -3.06
N GLU A 45 -8.42 0.34 -1.90
CA GLU A 45 -8.15 1.25 -0.79
C GLU A 45 -7.22 0.52 0.19
N ILE A 46 -6.15 1.17 0.65
CA ILE A 46 -5.15 0.51 1.50
C ILE A 46 -4.97 1.24 2.83
N ALA A 47 -4.82 0.47 3.90
CA ALA A 47 -4.38 0.98 5.20
C ALA A 47 -2.86 0.81 5.30
N LEU A 48 -2.15 1.93 5.46
CA LEU A 48 -0.71 1.96 5.62
C LEU A 48 -0.37 2.32 7.06
N VAL A 49 0.48 1.50 7.67
CA VAL A 49 0.97 1.72 9.03
C VAL A 49 2.47 1.93 8.99
N GLY A 50 2.94 2.98 9.65
CA GLY A 50 4.35 3.29 9.82
C GLY A 50 4.56 4.48 10.76
N TYR A 51 5.81 4.74 11.10
CA TYR A 51 6.17 5.94 11.86
C TYR A 51 5.99 7.21 11.01
N PRO A 52 5.81 8.39 11.63
CA PRO A 52 5.59 9.64 10.89
C PRO A 52 6.66 9.94 9.82
N ASP A 53 7.93 9.60 10.09
CA ASP A 53 9.04 9.74 9.15
C ASP A 53 8.93 8.77 7.96
N ALA A 54 8.38 7.57 8.18
CA ALA A 54 8.08 6.62 7.12
C ALA A 54 6.97 7.14 6.20
N HIS A 55 5.92 7.73 6.77
CA HIS A 55 4.86 8.38 5.99
C HIS A 55 5.36 9.59 5.19
N ALA A 56 6.42 10.26 5.64
CA ALA A 56 7.07 11.34 4.89
C ALA A 56 7.89 10.81 3.69
N ARG A 57 8.36 9.56 3.74
CA ARG A 57 9.09 8.89 2.65
C ARG A 57 8.17 8.22 1.62
N LEU A 58 6.88 8.07 1.90
CA LEU A 58 5.91 7.53 0.94
C LEU A 58 5.81 8.45 -0.28
N ASP A 59 5.84 7.85 -1.46
CA ASP A 59 5.55 8.57 -2.70
C ASP A 59 4.14 9.20 -2.60
N PRO A 60 3.98 10.49 -2.95
CA PRO A 60 2.68 11.17 -2.89
C PRO A 60 1.55 10.44 -3.63
N SER A 61 1.86 9.62 -4.63
CA SER A 61 0.89 8.80 -5.35
C SER A 61 0.20 7.74 -4.47
N PHE A 62 0.77 7.34 -3.32
CA PHE A 62 0.08 6.53 -2.31
C PHE A 62 -1.11 7.24 -1.67
N ARG A 63 -1.07 8.58 -1.59
CA ARG A 63 -2.14 9.38 -0.98
C ARG A 63 -3.38 9.46 -1.87
N ASN A 64 -3.21 9.27 -3.18
CA ASN A 64 -4.33 9.24 -4.14
C ASN A 64 -5.12 7.93 -4.09
N GLY A 65 -4.55 6.86 -3.52
CA GLY A 65 -5.26 5.62 -3.19
C GLY A 65 -5.83 5.65 -1.76
N LYS A 66 -6.63 6.68 -1.42
CA LYS A 66 -7.34 6.86 -0.13
C LYS A 66 -6.72 6.12 1.07
N GLY A 67 -5.51 6.51 1.46
CA GLY A 67 -4.98 6.19 2.78
C GLY A 67 -5.63 7.12 3.80
N SER A 68 -6.72 6.67 4.43
CA SER A 68 -7.27 7.35 5.61
C SER A 68 -6.26 7.23 6.75
N VAL A 69 -5.83 8.39 7.25
CA VAL A 69 -5.12 8.57 8.52
C VAL A 69 -5.94 8.07 9.70
#